data_AF-A0A804NYN9-F1
#
_entry.id   AF-A0A804NYN9-F1
#
_cell.length_a   1.000
_cell.length_b   1.000
_cell.length_c   1.000
_cell.angle_alpha   90.00
_cell.angle_beta   90.00
_cell.angle_gamma   90.00
#
_symmetry.space_group_name_H-M   'P 1'
#
loop_
_entity.id
_entity.type
_entity.pdbx_description
1 polymer ?
#
loop_
_entity_poly.entity_id
_entity_poly.type
_entity_poly.pdbx_seq_one_letter_code
_entity_poly.pdbx_strand_id
1 'polypeptide(L)'
;MGITSNDAAPRAVLLRFLFLLCIGCKCLASEVEATQTATLAVDASPQLARKIPDTLFGIFFEINHAGAGGIWAELVSNRGFEAGGLHTPSNIDPWSIIGDDSSVFVETDRTSCFSRNIVALRMEVLCDNCPTGGVGVYNPGFWGMNIEEGKVYNLVMFVKSPETTDLTVSLTSSNGLQNLASATVTVSGESNWIKVEQKLVAKGTNRTSRLQITTNKKGVVWFDQVSLMPEDTYKGHGFRTELISMILDLKPRFLRFPGGCFVEGGWLRNAFRWRESIGPWEERPGHFGDVWHYWTDDGLGYYEFLQLAEDLGTEPIWVFNNGVSHNDEVDTVAIAPFVKDVLDSIEFARGSANSTWGSVRAAMGHPEPFPVKYVAIGNEDCGKKFYRGNYLKFYNAIRQAYPDIQMISNCDGSSTPLDHPADLYDFHVYNDSKTLFNMKSTFDRTSRSGPKAFVSEYAVWRGDAGRGSLLASLAEAAFLTGLEKNSDIVSMASYAPLFVNDNDQTLVHAAFHSLHCFLLCSCRPNIVVRGEAT
;
A
#
# COMPACT_ATOMS: atom_id res chain seq x y z
N MET A 1 68.92 63.69 35.62
CA MET A 1 69.91 63.04 36.49
C MET A 1 69.56 61.57 36.55
N GLY A 2 70.44 60.72 36.03
CA GLY A 2 70.24 59.27 36.08
C GLY A 2 70.42 58.74 37.49
N ILE A 3 69.72 57.66 37.81
CA ILE A 3 70.23 56.62 38.71
C ILE A 3 69.92 55.26 38.07
N THR A 4 70.93 54.42 38.16
CA THR A 4 71.22 53.14 37.52
C THR A 4 70.41 51.96 38.06
N SER A 5 70.33 50.96 37.18
CA SER A 5 70.02 49.54 37.38
C SER A 5 70.59 48.88 38.65
N ASN A 6 69.79 48.04 39.31
CA ASN A 6 70.03 46.60 39.41
C ASN A 6 68.92 45.93 40.24
N ASP A 7 68.08 45.10 39.62
CA ASP A 7 67.41 43.96 40.26
C ASP A 7 66.77 43.06 39.20
N ALA A 8 67.64 42.47 38.36
CA ALA A 8 67.27 41.57 37.27
C ALA A 8 67.71 40.11 37.53
N ALA A 9 67.74 39.67 38.80
CA ALA A 9 68.21 38.33 39.17
C ALA A 9 67.10 37.28 39.51
N PRO A 10 65.96 37.60 40.17
CA PRO A 10 65.06 36.53 40.62
C PRO A 10 64.03 36.09 39.56
N ARG A 11 63.70 36.94 38.57
CA ARG A 11 62.67 36.62 37.56
C ARG A 11 63.16 35.70 36.45
N ALA A 12 64.44 35.80 36.04
CA ALA A 12 65.00 34.96 34.98
C ALA A 12 65.24 33.51 35.43
N VAL A 13 65.59 33.31 36.71
CA VAL A 13 65.77 31.97 37.29
C VAL A 13 64.42 31.27 37.47
N LEU A 14 63.39 31.99 37.92
CA LEU A 14 62.04 31.46 38.07
C LEU A 14 61.43 31.10 36.71
N LEU A 15 61.64 31.93 35.68
CA LEU A 15 61.17 31.63 34.32
C LEU A 15 61.90 30.41 33.72
N ARG A 16 63.21 30.25 33.96
CA ARG A 16 63.98 29.08 33.51
C ARG A 16 63.58 27.81 34.26
N PHE A 17 63.29 27.90 35.56
CA PHE A 17 62.77 26.77 36.34
C PHE A 17 61.36 26.37 35.87
N LEU A 18 60.46 27.33 35.61
CA LEU A 18 59.14 27.06 35.05
C LEU A 18 59.21 26.48 33.63
N PHE A 19 60.11 26.97 32.78
CA PHE A 19 60.31 26.39 31.43
C PHE A 19 60.89 24.97 31.48
N LEU A 20 61.85 24.70 32.36
CA LEU A 20 62.41 23.36 32.56
C LEU A 20 61.40 22.39 33.20
N LEU A 21 60.53 22.87 34.11
CA LEU A 21 59.44 22.08 34.68
C LEU A 21 58.36 21.76 33.62
N CYS A 22 58.05 22.71 32.73
CA CYS A 22 57.12 22.48 31.62
C CYS A 22 57.69 21.56 30.54
N ILE A 23 59.00 21.60 30.26
CA ILE A 23 59.67 20.65 29.35
C ILE A 23 59.76 19.26 30.00
N GLY A 24 60.05 19.18 31.30
CA GLY A 24 60.03 17.92 32.06
C GLY A 24 58.64 17.27 32.15
N CYS A 25 57.58 18.06 32.32
CA CYS A 25 56.20 17.56 32.28
C CYS A 25 55.74 17.15 30.87
N LYS A 26 56.28 17.74 29.79
CA LYS A 26 56.01 17.30 28.41
C LYS A 26 56.76 16.02 28.02
N CYS A 27 57.88 15.71 28.67
CA CYS A 27 58.62 14.45 28.43
C CYS A 27 58.12 13.25 29.25
N LEU A 28 57.18 13.46 30.18
CA LEU A 28 56.52 12.37 30.93
C LEU A 28 55.06 12.14 30.52
N ALA A 29 54.51 12.98 29.66
CA ALA A 29 53.26 12.71 28.95
C ALA A 29 53.56 12.03 27.61
N SER A 30 54.25 10.89 27.64
CA SER A 30 53.92 9.85 26.66
C SER A 30 52.56 9.34 27.09
N GLU A 31 51.50 9.95 26.56
CA GLU A 31 50.24 9.22 26.43
C GLU A 31 50.58 7.99 25.61
N VAL A 32 50.77 6.88 26.31
CA VAL A 32 50.63 5.57 25.71
C VAL A 32 49.16 5.55 25.29
N GLU A 33 48.88 5.98 24.05
CA GLU A 33 47.71 5.50 23.34
C GLU A 33 47.91 3.99 23.21
N ALA A 34 47.64 3.28 24.31
CA ALA A 34 47.46 1.86 24.29
C ALA A 34 46.29 1.68 23.35
N THR A 35 46.58 1.28 22.11
CA THR A 35 45.57 0.86 21.15
C THR A 35 44.82 -0.26 21.86
N GLN A 36 43.70 0.05 22.51
CA GLN A 36 42.91 -0.92 23.27
C GLN A 36 42.40 -1.92 22.24
N THR A 37 43.13 -3.02 22.13
CA THR A 37 42.82 -4.05 21.16
C THR A 37 41.70 -4.87 21.78
N ALA A 38 40.46 -4.45 21.52
CA ALA A 38 39.28 -5.22 21.90
C ALA A 38 39.22 -6.46 21.02
N THR A 39 39.35 -7.64 21.62
CA THR A 39 39.24 -8.90 20.90
C THR A 39 37.80 -9.39 21.01
N LEU A 40 37.05 -9.36 19.91
CA LEU A 40 35.73 -9.98 19.81
C LEU A 40 35.87 -11.41 19.30
N ALA A 41 35.71 -12.40 20.18
CA ALA A 41 35.62 -13.79 19.78
C ALA A 41 34.19 -14.08 19.32
N VAL A 42 34.00 -14.39 18.03
CA VAL A 42 32.71 -14.81 17.46
C VAL A 42 32.74 -16.31 17.21
N ASP A 43 31.93 -17.06 17.93
CA ASP A 43 31.70 -18.48 17.65
C ASP A 43 30.61 -18.62 16.58
N ALA A 44 31.04 -18.82 15.33
CA ALA A 44 30.18 -19.05 14.17
C ALA A 44 29.99 -20.54 13.86
N SER A 45 30.17 -21.41 14.85
CA SER A 45 29.99 -22.85 14.67
C SER A 45 28.54 -23.19 14.27
N PRO A 46 28.32 -24.10 13.30
CA PRO A 46 26.97 -24.45 12.82
C PRO A 46 26.00 -24.91 13.92
N GLN A 47 26.52 -25.40 15.04
CA GLN A 47 25.75 -25.86 16.19
C GLN A 47 25.05 -24.70 16.93
N LEU A 48 25.57 -23.48 16.79
CA LEU A 48 24.97 -22.25 17.33
C LEU A 48 24.17 -21.46 16.28
N ALA A 49 24.29 -21.84 15.00
CA ALA A 49 23.59 -21.17 13.92
C ALA A 49 22.08 -21.47 13.98
N ARG A 50 21.27 -20.41 13.98
CA ARG A 50 19.81 -20.51 13.80
C ARG A 50 19.49 -20.18 12.36
N LYS A 51 18.70 -21.03 11.70
CA LYS A 51 18.23 -20.73 10.34
C LYS A 51 17.22 -19.59 10.44
N ILE A 52 17.57 -18.43 9.88
CA ILE A 52 16.63 -17.34 9.65
C ILE A 52 15.66 -17.82 8.56
N PRO A 53 14.34 -17.71 8.76
CA PRO A 53 13.36 -18.13 7.76
C PRO A 53 13.46 -17.22 6.54
N ASP A 54 13.36 -17.83 5.35
CA ASP A 54 13.39 -17.11 4.07
C ASP A 54 12.17 -16.19 3.88
N THR A 55 11.23 -16.21 4.82
CA THR A 55 10.01 -15.39 4.88
C THR A 55 10.09 -14.27 5.92
N LEU A 56 11.24 -14.05 6.57
CA LEU A 56 11.30 -13.14 7.73
C LEU A 56 10.83 -11.72 7.39
N PHE A 57 11.11 -11.22 6.19
CA PHE A 57 10.81 -9.85 5.80
C PHE A 57 9.89 -9.81 4.58
N GLY A 58 8.76 -9.10 4.72
CA GLY A 58 7.80 -8.88 3.64
C GLY A 58 7.09 -7.54 3.78
N ILE A 59 6.02 -7.37 3.03
CA ILE A 59 5.26 -6.12 2.95
C ILE A 59 3.79 -6.31 3.26
N PHE A 60 3.15 -5.23 3.68
CA PHE A 60 1.75 -5.14 4.04
C PHE A 60 1.06 -4.01 3.26
N PHE A 61 -0.22 -4.17 2.92
CA PHE A 61 -0.92 -3.24 2.02
C PHE A 61 -2.41 -3.02 2.37
N GLU A 62 -2.84 -1.75 2.55
CA GLU A 62 -4.27 -1.41 2.82
C GLU A 62 -4.75 0.07 2.63
N ILE A 63 -3.95 1.10 2.93
CA ILE A 63 -4.43 2.47 3.31
C ILE A 63 -3.76 3.61 2.51
N ASN A 64 -4.21 4.85 2.73
CA ASN A 64 -3.56 6.11 2.35
C ASN A 64 -3.48 6.30 0.83
N HIS A 65 -4.49 5.83 0.10
CA HIS A 65 -4.45 5.77 -1.35
C HIS A 65 -3.23 5.00 -1.88
N ALA A 66 -2.70 4.02 -1.13
CA ALA A 66 -1.61 3.17 -1.58
C ALA A 66 -2.02 2.31 -2.78
N GLY A 67 -3.29 1.89 -2.83
CA GLY A 67 -3.90 1.18 -3.96
C GLY A 67 -4.36 2.13 -5.04
N ALA A 68 -5.64 2.51 -5.00
CA ALA A 68 -6.21 3.54 -5.85
C ALA A 68 -5.57 4.91 -5.53
N GLY A 69 -4.94 5.52 -6.53
CA GLY A 69 -4.12 6.72 -6.38
C GLY A 69 -2.64 6.47 -6.09
N GLY A 70 -2.26 5.22 -5.84
CA GLY A 70 -0.91 4.78 -5.52
C GLY A 70 -0.39 3.80 -6.56
N ILE A 71 -0.16 2.53 -6.19
CA ILE A 71 0.44 1.53 -7.08
C ILE A 71 -0.45 1.16 -8.26
N TRP A 72 -1.77 1.31 -8.14
CA TRP A 72 -2.68 1.06 -9.24
C TRP A 72 -2.65 2.23 -10.22
N ALA A 73 -2.45 1.94 -11.51
CA ALA A 73 -2.14 2.97 -12.51
C ALA A 73 -3.36 3.74 -13.05
N GLU A 74 -4.58 3.42 -12.60
CA GLU A 74 -5.76 4.24 -12.89
C GLU A 74 -5.52 5.68 -12.46
N LEU A 75 -5.80 6.61 -13.38
CA LEU A 75 -5.63 8.04 -13.15
C LEU A 75 -6.94 8.72 -12.78
N VAL A 76 -8.09 8.19 -13.21
CA VAL A 76 -9.41 8.77 -12.95
C VAL A 76 -9.91 8.32 -11.58
N SER A 77 -10.16 9.29 -10.70
CA SER A 77 -10.83 9.02 -9.41
C SER A 77 -12.35 9.10 -9.59
N ASN A 78 -13.10 8.25 -8.88
CA ASN A 78 -14.55 8.14 -9.01
C ASN A 78 -14.98 7.92 -10.48
N ARG A 79 -14.36 6.94 -11.15
CA ARG A 79 -14.55 6.67 -12.59
C ARG A 79 -15.95 6.19 -12.98
N GLY A 80 -16.66 5.54 -12.07
CA GLY A 80 -18.02 5.02 -12.26
C GLY A 80 -19.11 5.90 -11.63
N PHE A 81 -18.78 6.97 -10.91
CA PHE A 81 -19.74 7.82 -10.18
C PHE A 81 -20.43 7.16 -8.97
N GLU A 82 -19.86 6.03 -8.52
CA GLU A 82 -20.37 5.22 -7.40
C GLU A 82 -19.97 5.77 -6.03
N ALA A 83 -19.07 6.76 -5.95
CA ALA A 83 -18.52 7.22 -4.68
C ALA A 83 -19.58 7.82 -3.71
N GLY A 84 -20.72 8.28 -4.21
CA GLY A 84 -21.86 8.71 -3.38
C GLY A 84 -22.79 7.57 -2.95
N GLY A 85 -22.46 6.33 -3.29
CA GLY A 85 -23.31 5.16 -3.14
C GLY A 85 -24.41 5.10 -4.21
N LEU A 86 -25.43 4.28 -3.94
CA LEU A 86 -26.49 4.00 -4.91
C LEU A 86 -27.56 5.10 -4.97
N HIS A 87 -27.57 6.07 -4.04
CA HIS A 87 -28.59 7.12 -3.99
C HIS A 87 -28.31 8.22 -5.03
N THR A 88 -29.36 8.77 -5.65
CA THR A 88 -29.23 9.87 -6.61
C THR A 88 -29.84 11.18 -6.07
N PRO A 89 -29.19 12.33 -6.27
CA PRO A 89 -27.89 12.48 -6.94
C PRO A 89 -26.75 11.84 -6.12
N SER A 90 -25.89 11.10 -6.80
CA SER A 90 -24.65 10.55 -6.25
C SER A 90 -23.60 11.66 -6.24
N ASN A 91 -22.54 11.44 -5.47
CA ASN A 91 -21.40 12.33 -5.39
C ASN A 91 -20.54 12.17 -6.64
N ILE A 92 -20.33 13.27 -7.37
CA ILE A 92 -19.44 13.31 -8.52
C ILE A 92 -18.01 13.70 -8.16
N ASP A 93 -17.71 14.09 -6.92
CA ASP A 93 -16.34 14.44 -6.50
C ASP A 93 -15.35 13.30 -6.85
N PRO A 94 -14.17 13.61 -7.43
CA PRO A 94 -13.59 14.94 -7.67
C PRO A 94 -13.89 15.53 -9.05
N TRP A 95 -14.89 15.01 -9.78
CA TRP A 95 -15.32 15.62 -11.04
C TRP A 95 -15.86 17.04 -10.82
N SER A 96 -15.58 17.92 -11.76
CA SER A 96 -15.95 19.33 -11.71
C SER A 96 -16.36 19.85 -13.08
N ILE A 97 -17.14 20.92 -13.08
CA ILE A 97 -17.74 21.49 -14.28
C ILE A 97 -16.76 22.44 -14.99
N ILE A 98 -16.74 22.39 -16.33
CA ILE A 98 -16.13 23.40 -17.22
C ILE A 98 -17.29 24.20 -17.83
N GLY A 99 -17.44 25.45 -17.41
CA GLY A 99 -18.57 26.30 -17.79
C GLY A 99 -19.27 26.86 -16.56
N ASP A 100 -20.41 27.50 -16.78
CA ASP A 100 -21.32 27.98 -15.73
C ASP A 100 -22.74 27.45 -15.95
N ASP A 101 -23.62 27.73 -14.98
CA ASP A 101 -25.03 27.28 -14.96
C ASP A 101 -25.85 27.76 -16.17
N SER A 102 -25.38 28.77 -16.91
CA SER A 102 -26.05 29.22 -18.15
C SER A 102 -25.67 28.37 -19.37
N SER A 103 -24.62 27.56 -19.24
CA SER A 103 -23.97 26.87 -20.36
C SER A 103 -24.00 25.35 -20.24
N VAL A 104 -23.97 24.80 -19.03
CA VAL A 104 -23.97 23.36 -18.79
C VAL A 104 -24.60 23.04 -17.44
N PHE A 105 -25.39 21.97 -17.40
CA PHE A 105 -25.96 21.38 -16.20
C PHE A 105 -25.48 19.95 -16.07
N VAL A 106 -25.04 19.56 -14.88
CA VAL A 106 -24.47 18.22 -14.60
C VAL A 106 -25.17 17.61 -13.40
N GLU A 107 -25.63 16.38 -13.55
CA GLU A 107 -26.25 15.59 -12.49
C GLU A 107 -25.88 14.11 -12.66
N THR A 108 -26.30 13.26 -11.72
CA THR A 108 -26.21 11.80 -11.87
C THR A 108 -27.59 11.18 -11.83
N ASP A 109 -27.82 10.16 -12.64
CA ASP A 109 -29.04 9.37 -12.61
C ASP A 109 -28.72 7.86 -12.61
N ARG A 110 -29.75 7.01 -12.66
CA ARG A 110 -29.62 5.54 -12.63
C ARG A 110 -29.73 4.91 -14.02
N THR A 111 -29.14 5.52 -15.05
CA THR A 111 -29.29 5.07 -16.44
C THR A 111 -28.12 4.27 -16.99
N SER A 112 -27.13 3.92 -16.15
CA SER A 112 -25.99 3.11 -16.55
C SER A 112 -26.40 1.82 -17.29
N CYS A 113 -25.54 1.37 -18.21
CA CYS A 113 -25.65 0.06 -18.85
C CYS A 113 -25.26 -1.12 -17.94
N PHE A 114 -24.65 -0.86 -16.78
CA PHE A 114 -24.18 -1.88 -15.87
C PHE A 114 -25.18 -2.11 -14.73
N SER A 115 -25.59 -3.37 -14.53
CA SER A 115 -26.59 -3.70 -13.51
C SER A 115 -26.07 -3.60 -12.07
N ARG A 116 -24.75 -3.71 -11.89
CA ARG A 116 -24.05 -3.59 -10.60
C ARG A 116 -23.53 -2.18 -10.30
N ASN A 117 -23.34 -1.39 -11.35
CA ASN A 117 -22.81 -0.03 -11.33
C ASN A 117 -23.87 0.88 -11.96
N ILE A 118 -24.90 1.23 -11.19
CA ILE A 118 -26.14 1.76 -11.78
C ILE A 118 -26.10 3.26 -12.05
N VAL A 119 -25.10 3.99 -11.52
CA VAL A 119 -25.06 5.45 -11.62
C VAL A 119 -24.38 5.85 -12.93
N ALA A 120 -24.89 6.90 -13.58
CA ALA A 120 -24.24 7.52 -14.72
C ALA A 120 -24.22 9.04 -14.53
N LEU A 121 -23.20 9.70 -15.07
CA LEU A 121 -23.11 11.15 -15.13
C LEU A 121 -23.90 11.66 -16.33
N ARG A 122 -24.92 12.47 -16.09
CA ARG A 122 -25.70 13.16 -17.11
C ARG A 122 -25.21 14.60 -17.24
N MET A 123 -24.79 14.97 -18.45
CA MET A 123 -24.35 16.30 -18.82
C MET A 123 -25.29 16.89 -19.87
N GLU A 124 -25.93 18.00 -19.54
CA GLU A 124 -26.80 18.75 -20.44
C GLU A 124 -26.15 20.08 -20.82
N VAL A 125 -25.82 20.22 -22.10
CA VAL A 125 -25.22 21.44 -22.65
C VAL A 125 -26.35 22.37 -23.10
N LEU A 126 -26.36 23.57 -22.52
CA LEU A 126 -27.44 24.55 -22.66
C LEU A 126 -27.11 25.66 -23.67
N CYS A 127 -25.81 25.94 -23.87
CA CYS A 127 -25.34 27.00 -24.77
C CYS A 127 -25.52 26.64 -26.25
N ASP A 128 -26.09 27.57 -27.03
CA ASP A 128 -26.07 27.50 -28.50
C ASP A 128 -24.72 27.99 -29.06
N ASN A 129 -24.09 28.97 -28.39
CA ASN A 129 -22.77 29.52 -28.72
C ASN A 129 -21.82 29.34 -27.53
N CYS A 130 -21.34 28.12 -27.34
CA CYS A 130 -20.44 27.80 -26.22
C CYS A 130 -19.08 28.52 -26.35
N PRO A 131 -18.39 28.80 -25.22
CA PRO A 131 -17.06 29.39 -25.22
C PRO A 131 -16.04 28.60 -26.05
N THR A 132 -14.97 29.27 -26.49
CA THR A 132 -13.86 28.60 -27.19
C THR A 132 -13.24 27.52 -26.28
N GLY A 133 -13.22 26.28 -26.76
CA GLY A 133 -12.79 25.10 -25.99
C GLY A 133 -13.95 24.23 -25.46
N GLY A 134 -15.19 24.72 -25.57
CA GLY A 134 -16.39 24.02 -25.15
C GLY A 134 -16.64 24.06 -23.65
N VAL A 135 -17.78 23.47 -23.27
CA VAL A 135 -18.20 23.24 -21.89
C VAL A 135 -18.25 21.75 -21.61
N GLY A 136 -18.20 21.36 -20.34
CA GLY A 136 -18.34 19.97 -19.95
C GLY A 136 -17.84 19.68 -18.55
N VAL A 137 -17.03 18.63 -18.41
CA VAL A 137 -16.54 18.18 -17.10
C VAL A 137 -15.04 17.84 -17.13
N TYR A 138 -14.41 17.86 -15.97
CA TYR A 138 -13.04 17.40 -15.78
C TYR A 138 -12.86 16.59 -14.51
N ASN A 139 -11.87 15.71 -14.51
CA ASN A 139 -11.42 14.94 -13.36
C ASN A 139 -9.93 15.23 -13.10
N PRO A 140 -9.55 15.72 -11.91
CA PRO A 140 -8.15 15.97 -11.57
C PRO A 140 -7.37 14.69 -11.27
N GLY A 141 -8.03 13.52 -11.25
CA GLY A 141 -7.47 12.28 -10.76
C GLY A 141 -7.27 12.32 -9.25
N PHE A 142 -6.23 11.65 -8.79
CA PHE A 142 -5.82 11.64 -7.39
C PHE A 142 -4.91 12.84 -7.08
N TRP A 143 -5.51 14.04 -6.97
CA TRP A 143 -4.83 15.34 -6.77
C TRP A 143 -3.87 15.76 -7.88
N GLY A 144 -4.09 15.27 -9.10
CA GLY A 144 -3.29 15.57 -10.28
C GLY A 144 -2.86 14.30 -11.01
N MET A 145 -2.76 14.41 -12.33
CA MET A 145 -2.22 13.34 -13.18
C MET A 145 -0.82 13.72 -13.65
N ASN A 146 0.16 12.84 -13.44
CA ASN A 146 1.49 13.01 -14.02
C ASN A 146 1.48 12.57 -15.49
N ILE A 147 1.46 13.54 -16.40
CA ILE A 147 1.46 13.32 -17.83
C ILE A 147 2.86 13.62 -18.37
N GLU A 148 3.43 12.69 -19.14
CA GLU A 148 4.80 12.76 -19.64
C GLU A 148 4.81 12.76 -21.16
N GLU A 149 5.62 13.64 -21.75
CA GLU A 149 5.76 13.77 -23.21
C GLU A 149 6.16 12.44 -23.86
N GLY A 150 5.50 12.10 -24.96
CA GLY A 150 5.75 10.87 -25.71
C GLY A 150 5.03 9.64 -25.16
N LYS A 151 4.52 9.67 -23.93
CA LYS A 151 3.75 8.55 -23.37
C LYS A 151 2.34 8.49 -23.95
N VAL A 152 1.80 7.28 -23.94
CA VAL A 152 0.45 6.96 -24.42
C VAL A 152 -0.44 6.66 -23.21
N TYR A 153 -1.63 7.25 -23.20
CA TYR A 153 -2.65 7.04 -22.19
C TYR A 153 -3.89 6.45 -22.86
N ASN A 154 -4.33 5.30 -22.39
CA ASN A 154 -5.48 4.57 -22.89
C ASN A 154 -6.73 5.03 -22.16
N LEU A 155 -7.59 5.77 -22.87
CA LEU A 155 -8.91 6.15 -22.40
C LEU A 155 -9.90 5.05 -22.77
N VAL A 156 -10.69 4.63 -21.79
CA VAL A 156 -11.91 3.85 -22.00
C VAL A 156 -13.06 4.61 -21.33
N MET A 157 -14.17 4.79 -22.04
CA MET A 157 -15.39 5.34 -21.44
C MET A 157 -16.63 4.76 -22.10
N PHE A 158 -17.71 4.68 -21.34
CA PHE A 158 -19.03 4.39 -21.87
C PHE A 158 -19.77 5.69 -22.03
N VAL A 159 -20.35 5.90 -23.23
CA VAL A 159 -21.01 7.15 -23.56
C VAL A 159 -22.32 6.89 -24.30
N LYS A 160 -23.30 7.76 -24.07
CA LYS A 160 -24.58 7.72 -24.74
C LYS A 160 -25.06 9.15 -25.00
N SER A 161 -25.64 9.38 -26.17
CA SER A 161 -26.33 10.64 -26.47
C SER A 161 -27.53 10.39 -27.40
N PRO A 162 -28.64 11.14 -27.26
CA PRO A 162 -29.78 11.08 -28.18
C PRO A 162 -29.46 11.77 -29.51
N GLU A 163 -28.66 12.83 -29.47
CA GLU A 163 -28.24 13.57 -30.66
C GLU A 163 -26.82 13.18 -31.08
N THR A 164 -26.51 13.36 -32.37
CA THR A 164 -25.13 13.25 -32.83
C THR A 164 -24.30 14.37 -32.22
N THR A 165 -23.29 14.05 -31.42
CA THR A 165 -22.42 15.03 -30.78
C THR A 165 -20.94 14.69 -30.94
N ASP A 166 -20.10 15.72 -30.94
CA ASP A 166 -18.64 15.55 -30.95
C ASP A 166 -18.09 15.97 -29.59
N LEU A 167 -17.44 15.03 -28.93
CA LEU A 167 -16.77 15.23 -27.65
C LEU A 167 -15.28 15.44 -27.91
N THR A 168 -14.69 16.44 -27.28
CA THR A 168 -13.24 16.62 -27.20
C THR A 168 -12.77 16.09 -25.87
N VAL A 169 -12.03 14.99 -25.89
CA VAL A 169 -11.35 14.47 -24.70
C VAL A 169 -9.92 14.98 -24.71
N SER A 170 -9.44 15.48 -23.57
CA SER A 170 -8.10 16.06 -23.49
C SER A 170 -7.44 15.89 -22.13
N LEU A 171 -6.12 15.78 -22.17
CA LEU A 171 -5.24 15.92 -21.01
C LEU A 171 -4.72 17.35 -21.00
N THR A 172 -4.96 18.07 -19.91
CA THR A 172 -4.53 19.45 -19.76
C THR A 172 -3.81 19.66 -18.44
N SER A 173 -3.05 20.74 -18.32
CA SER A 173 -2.61 21.24 -17.00
C SER A 173 -3.82 21.46 -16.07
N SER A 174 -3.59 21.51 -14.76
CA SER A 174 -4.61 21.70 -13.72
C SER A 174 -5.52 22.92 -13.96
N ASN A 175 -4.98 23.99 -14.53
CA ASN A 175 -5.70 25.22 -14.89
C ASN A 175 -6.36 25.18 -16.29
N GLY A 176 -6.22 24.09 -17.05
CA GLY A 176 -6.79 23.94 -18.40
C GLY A 176 -6.06 24.70 -19.51
N LEU A 177 -5.00 25.46 -19.22
CA LEU A 177 -4.35 26.35 -20.20
C LEU A 177 -3.40 25.62 -21.14
N GLN A 178 -2.72 24.57 -20.67
CA GLN A 178 -1.79 23.78 -21.46
C GLN A 178 -2.48 22.49 -21.89
N ASN A 179 -2.69 22.33 -23.20
CA ASN A 179 -3.14 21.07 -23.77
C ASN A 179 -1.95 20.13 -24.01
N LEU A 180 -1.99 18.95 -23.40
CA LEU A 180 -0.94 17.94 -23.49
C LEU A 180 -1.31 16.85 -24.49
N ALA A 181 -2.59 16.47 -24.56
CA ALA A 181 -3.11 15.54 -25.55
C ALA A 181 -4.59 15.82 -25.80
N SER A 182 -5.07 15.54 -27.01
CA SER A 182 -6.49 15.65 -27.37
C SER A 182 -6.88 14.64 -28.43
N ALA A 183 -8.14 14.19 -28.35
CA ALA A 183 -8.82 13.45 -29.39
C ALA A 183 -10.29 13.89 -29.47
N THR A 184 -10.87 13.76 -30.66
CA THR A 184 -12.30 13.98 -30.88
C THR A 184 -13.00 12.63 -31.00
N VAL A 185 -14.07 12.47 -30.24
CA VAL A 185 -14.93 11.28 -30.21
C VAL A 185 -16.31 11.68 -30.71
N THR A 186 -16.74 11.11 -31.83
CA THR A 186 -18.09 11.32 -32.36
C THR A 186 -19.04 10.27 -31.81
N VAL A 187 -20.12 10.70 -31.17
CA VAL A 187 -21.23 9.85 -30.70
C VAL A 187 -22.35 9.95 -31.72
N SER A 188 -22.78 8.81 -32.28
CA SER A 188 -23.69 8.77 -33.44
C SER A 188 -25.11 9.23 -33.16
N GLY A 189 -25.57 9.25 -31.90
CA GLY A 189 -26.89 9.77 -31.52
C GLY A 189 -28.02 8.73 -31.62
N GLU A 190 -27.85 7.58 -30.97
CA GLU A 190 -28.82 6.47 -31.03
C GLU A 190 -29.41 6.11 -29.65
N SER A 191 -29.15 6.92 -28.61
CA SER A 191 -29.56 6.66 -27.22
C SER A 191 -29.13 5.30 -26.64
N ASN A 192 -28.24 4.58 -27.32
CA ASN A 192 -27.58 3.37 -26.83
C ASN A 192 -26.23 3.71 -26.23
N TRP A 193 -25.85 2.98 -25.19
CA TRP A 193 -24.50 3.04 -24.62
C TRP A 193 -23.50 2.42 -25.60
N ILE A 194 -22.42 3.15 -25.87
CA ILE A 194 -21.29 2.68 -26.66
C ILE A 194 -20.01 2.74 -25.83
N LYS A 195 -19.16 1.72 -25.97
CA LYS A 195 -17.81 1.75 -25.45
C LYS A 195 -16.92 2.53 -26.41
N VAL A 196 -16.22 3.52 -25.90
CA VAL A 196 -15.21 4.31 -26.62
C VAL A 196 -13.84 3.95 -26.07
N GLU A 197 -12.93 3.63 -26.98
CA GLU A 197 -11.53 3.36 -26.67
C GLU A 197 -10.66 4.32 -27.50
N GLN A 198 -9.83 5.11 -26.82
CA GLN A 198 -9.02 6.13 -27.47
C GLN A 198 -7.62 6.18 -26.86
N LYS A 199 -6.60 6.23 -27.72
CA LYS A 199 -5.22 6.47 -27.30
C LYS A 199 -4.92 7.97 -27.35
N LEU A 200 -4.43 8.51 -26.24
CA LEU A 200 -3.98 9.90 -26.11
C LEU A 200 -2.46 9.92 -26.03
N VAL A 201 -1.79 10.43 -27.07
CA VAL A 201 -0.33 10.60 -27.09
C VAL A 201 0.00 11.99 -26.55
N ALA A 202 0.74 12.04 -25.44
CA ALA A 202 1.12 13.28 -24.81
C ALA A 202 2.21 14.02 -25.61
N LYS A 203 2.00 15.31 -25.85
CA LYS A 203 2.89 16.24 -26.57
C LYS A 203 3.67 17.16 -25.64
N GLY A 204 3.60 16.92 -24.34
CA GLY A 204 4.27 17.69 -23.32
C GLY A 204 4.16 17.03 -21.96
N THR A 205 4.99 17.49 -21.02
CA THR A 205 5.04 16.96 -19.65
C THR A 205 4.40 17.95 -18.67
N ASN A 206 3.55 17.47 -17.78
CA ASN A 206 3.00 18.23 -16.66
C ASN A 206 2.61 17.28 -15.50
N ARG A 207 3.11 17.59 -14.29
CA ARG A 207 2.95 16.75 -13.09
C ARG A 207 1.58 16.89 -12.41
N THR A 208 0.86 17.96 -12.71
CA THR A 208 -0.43 18.29 -12.11
C THR A 208 -1.44 18.53 -13.22
N SER A 209 -1.77 17.46 -13.93
CA SER A 209 -2.72 17.49 -15.05
C SER A 209 -4.11 17.00 -14.65
N ARG A 210 -5.07 17.12 -15.56
CA ARG A 210 -6.44 16.62 -15.42
C ARG A 210 -6.93 16.05 -16.75
N LEU A 211 -7.88 15.13 -16.68
CA LEU A 211 -8.68 14.69 -17.82
C LEU A 211 -9.87 15.62 -17.95
N GLN A 212 -10.18 16.11 -19.15
CA GLN A 212 -11.41 16.85 -19.40
C GLN A 212 -12.13 16.36 -20.65
N ILE A 213 -13.45 16.39 -20.60
CA ILE A 213 -14.37 16.00 -21.68
C ILE A 213 -15.28 17.20 -21.93
N THR A 214 -15.16 17.81 -23.12
CA THR A 214 -15.93 19.01 -23.48
C THR A 214 -16.64 18.86 -24.81
N THR A 215 -17.65 19.68 -25.05
CA THR A 215 -18.29 19.83 -26.37
C THR A 215 -18.75 21.26 -26.59
N ASN A 216 -18.98 21.61 -27.86
CA ASN A 216 -19.59 22.87 -28.28
C ASN A 216 -21.01 22.67 -28.83
N LYS A 217 -21.52 21.43 -28.79
CA LYS A 217 -22.85 21.10 -29.29
C LYS A 217 -23.84 21.02 -28.14
N LYS A 218 -24.92 21.79 -28.27
CA LYS A 218 -26.10 21.70 -27.40
C LYS A 218 -26.71 20.30 -27.48
N GLY A 219 -27.13 19.77 -26.34
CA GLY A 219 -27.69 18.42 -26.26
C GLY A 219 -27.37 17.74 -24.94
N VAL A 220 -27.74 16.47 -24.82
CA VAL A 220 -27.54 15.69 -23.59
C VAL A 220 -26.59 14.53 -23.85
N VAL A 221 -25.63 14.34 -22.95
CA VAL A 221 -24.64 13.27 -23.01
C VAL A 221 -24.55 12.60 -21.65
N TRP A 222 -24.55 11.28 -21.66
CA TRP A 222 -24.29 10.46 -20.48
C TRP A 222 -22.91 9.83 -20.58
N PHE A 223 -22.22 9.78 -19.44
CA PHE A 223 -20.92 9.13 -19.26
C PHE A 223 -20.99 8.11 -18.14
N ASP A 224 -20.26 7.02 -18.31
CA ASP A 224 -20.07 6.00 -17.29
C ASP A 224 -18.72 5.30 -17.49
N GLN A 225 -18.19 4.70 -16.41
CA GLN A 225 -16.95 3.92 -16.37
C GLN A 225 -15.82 4.58 -17.18
N VAL A 226 -15.45 5.80 -16.78
CA VAL A 226 -14.40 6.60 -17.45
C VAL A 226 -13.03 6.26 -16.86
N SER A 227 -12.26 5.42 -17.54
CA SER A 227 -10.91 5.01 -17.14
C SER A 227 -9.84 5.66 -18.00
N LEU A 228 -8.72 6.03 -17.38
CA LEU A 228 -7.52 6.48 -18.09
C LEU A 228 -6.29 5.85 -17.45
N MET A 229 -5.64 4.92 -18.15
CA MET A 229 -4.42 4.28 -17.69
C MET A 229 -3.24 4.58 -18.64
N PRO A 230 -2.02 4.79 -18.13
CA PRO A 230 -0.81 4.73 -18.96
C PRO A 230 -0.73 3.39 -19.70
N GLU A 231 -0.22 3.38 -20.93
CA GLU A 231 -0.01 2.14 -21.69
C GLU A 231 1.15 1.31 -21.12
N ASP A 232 2.18 1.97 -20.60
CA ASP A 232 3.45 1.41 -20.11
C ASP A 232 3.42 1.01 -18.63
N THR A 233 2.37 0.31 -18.19
CA THR A 233 2.29 -0.22 -16.82
C THR A 233 3.30 -1.35 -16.59
N TYR A 234 3.67 -1.60 -15.34
CA TYR A 234 4.62 -2.64 -14.97
C TYR A 234 4.17 -4.00 -15.51
N LYS A 235 4.97 -4.55 -16.43
CA LYS A 235 4.67 -5.78 -17.19
C LYS A 235 3.32 -5.79 -17.94
N GLY A 236 2.66 -4.64 -18.09
CA GLY A 236 1.31 -4.57 -18.66
C GLY A 236 0.20 -5.00 -17.71
N HIS A 237 0.47 -5.17 -16.41
CA HIS A 237 -0.49 -5.68 -15.43
C HIS A 237 -1.23 -4.58 -14.64
N GLY A 238 -1.12 -3.31 -15.04
CA GLY A 238 -1.89 -2.21 -14.43
C GLY A 238 -1.22 -1.50 -13.26
N PHE A 239 0.02 -1.85 -12.91
CA PHE A 239 0.75 -1.20 -11.81
C PHE A 239 1.67 -0.07 -12.29
N ARG A 240 1.88 0.93 -11.44
CA ARG A 240 2.84 2.01 -11.65
C ARG A 240 4.28 1.51 -11.49
N THR A 241 5.03 1.51 -12.59
CA THR A 241 6.38 0.93 -12.69
C THR A 241 7.36 1.47 -11.65
N GLU A 242 7.31 2.77 -11.37
CA GLU A 242 8.20 3.43 -10.41
C GLU A 242 7.93 2.96 -8.97
N LEU A 243 6.67 2.79 -8.59
CA LEU A 243 6.31 2.34 -7.24
C LEU A 243 6.60 0.85 -7.06
N ILE A 244 6.33 0.03 -8.08
CA ILE A 244 6.71 -1.39 -8.05
C ILE A 244 8.23 -1.57 -7.95
N SER A 245 9.01 -0.72 -8.63
CA SER A 245 10.47 -0.75 -8.53
C SER A 245 10.94 -0.49 -7.10
N MET A 246 10.33 0.47 -6.39
CA MET A 246 10.64 0.72 -4.97
C MET A 246 10.33 -0.50 -4.08
N ILE A 247 9.25 -1.23 -4.38
CA ILE A 247 8.92 -2.45 -3.65
C ILE A 247 9.94 -3.56 -3.93
N LEU A 248 10.35 -3.74 -5.20
CA LEU A 248 11.35 -4.75 -5.58
C LEU A 248 12.69 -4.51 -4.88
N ASP A 249 13.07 -3.24 -4.68
CA ASP A 249 14.30 -2.88 -3.95
C ASP A 249 14.29 -3.36 -2.50
N LEU A 250 13.10 -3.50 -1.87
CA LEU A 250 12.96 -4.07 -0.53
C LEU A 250 13.21 -5.58 -0.47
N LYS A 251 13.15 -6.26 -1.63
CA LYS A 251 13.23 -7.71 -1.78
C LYS A 251 12.26 -8.46 -0.84
N PRO A 252 10.97 -8.10 -0.82
CA PRO A 252 10.00 -8.74 0.05
C PRO A 252 9.90 -10.23 -0.26
N ARG A 253 9.61 -11.02 0.78
CA ARG A 253 9.44 -12.48 0.66
C ARG A 253 7.99 -12.89 0.71
N PHE A 254 7.13 -12.02 1.23
CA PHE A 254 5.68 -12.20 1.25
C PHE A 254 4.98 -10.85 1.04
N LEU A 255 3.71 -10.91 0.64
CA LEU A 255 2.78 -9.79 0.56
C LEU A 255 1.52 -10.11 1.36
N ARG A 256 1.26 -9.38 2.46
CA ARG A 256 0.01 -9.43 3.24
C ARG A 256 -0.99 -8.46 2.63
N PHE A 257 -2.10 -8.97 2.10
CA PHE A 257 -3.11 -8.19 1.40
C PHE A 257 -4.53 -8.78 1.56
N PRO A 258 -5.58 -7.98 1.30
CA PRO A 258 -5.59 -6.53 1.14
C PRO A 258 -5.76 -5.89 2.53
N GLY A 259 -5.01 -6.42 3.50
CA GLY A 259 -5.39 -6.58 4.90
C GLY A 259 -5.62 -5.33 5.72
N GLY A 260 -5.40 -5.48 7.01
CA GLY A 260 -5.78 -4.51 8.02
C GLY A 260 -7.29 -4.27 8.04
N CYS A 261 -7.66 -3.09 8.51
CA CYS A 261 -9.05 -2.72 8.73
C CYS A 261 -9.85 -2.58 7.43
N PHE A 262 -9.20 -2.53 6.27
CA PHE A 262 -9.86 -2.54 4.95
C PHE A 262 -10.69 -3.82 4.73
N VAL A 263 -10.21 -4.96 5.23
CA VAL A 263 -10.91 -6.25 5.12
C VAL A 263 -12.11 -6.34 6.06
N GLU A 264 -12.02 -5.72 7.23
CA GLU A 264 -13.07 -5.71 8.25
C GLU A 264 -14.21 -4.75 7.89
N GLY A 265 -13.84 -3.54 7.46
CA GLY A 265 -14.74 -2.39 7.42
C GLY A 265 -15.13 -1.89 8.82
N GLY A 266 -15.64 -0.66 8.86
CA GLY A 266 -16.33 -0.12 10.02
C GLY A 266 -17.61 -0.91 10.28
N TRP A 267 -18.35 -1.20 9.21
CA TRP A 267 -19.57 -2.01 9.20
C TRP A 267 -19.43 -3.14 8.17
N LEU A 268 -20.02 -4.31 8.43
CA LEU A 268 -19.88 -5.48 7.53
C LEU A 268 -20.37 -5.23 6.09
N ARG A 269 -21.30 -4.28 5.91
CA ARG A 269 -21.77 -3.84 4.59
C ARG A 269 -20.69 -3.16 3.73
N ASN A 270 -19.63 -2.67 4.37
CA ASN A 270 -18.52 -1.93 3.76
C ASN A 270 -17.21 -2.74 3.79
N ALA A 271 -17.26 -4.00 4.25
CA ALA A 271 -16.11 -4.89 4.24
C ALA A 271 -15.74 -5.30 2.81
N PHE A 272 -14.45 -5.45 2.53
CA PHE A 272 -13.98 -5.95 1.24
C PHE A 272 -14.58 -7.33 0.88
N ARG A 273 -15.09 -7.46 -0.35
CA ARG A 273 -15.67 -8.69 -0.90
C ARG A 273 -14.90 -9.14 -2.14
N TRP A 274 -14.08 -10.18 -2.00
CA TRP A 274 -13.19 -10.63 -3.08
C TRP A 274 -13.91 -10.92 -4.40
N ARG A 275 -15.11 -11.52 -4.37
CA ARG A 275 -15.90 -11.80 -5.58
C ARG A 275 -16.34 -10.55 -6.31
N GLU A 276 -16.55 -9.46 -5.58
CA GLU A 276 -16.98 -8.20 -6.17
C GLU A 276 -15.81 -7.49 -6.87
N SER A 277 -14.59 -7.88 -6.54
CA SER A 277 -13.32 -7.35 -7.06
C SER A 277 -12.68 -8.18 -8.20
N ILE A 278 -13.37 -9.17 -8.75
CA ILE A 278 -12.89 -9.97 -9.91
C ILE A 278 -13.80 -9.78 -11.12
N GLY A 279 -13.32 -10.25 -12.28
CA GLY A 279 -14.01 -10.06 -13.56
C GLY A 279 -13.72 -8.69 -14.20
N PRO A 280 -14.50 -8.31 -15.23
CA PRO A 280 -14.37 -7.02 -15.91
C PRO A 280 -14.44 -5.86 -14.91
N TRP A 281 -13.54 -4.88 -15.05
CA TRP A 281 -13.39 -3.80 -14.07
C TRP A 281 -14.60 -2.86 -14.08
N GLU A 282 -15.25 -2.71 -15.23
CA GLU A 282 -16.43 -1.88 -15.46
C GLU A 282 -17.69 -2.42 -14.77
N GLU A 283 -17.67 -3.69 -14.32
CA GLU A 283 -18.75 -4.33 -13.57
C GLU A 283 -18.46 -4.43 -12.06
N ARG A 284 -17.34 -3.87 -11.59
CA ARG A 284 -16.98 -3.89 -10.17
C ARG A 284 -17.68 -2.71 -9.47
N PRO A 285 -18.54 -2.96 -8.48
CA PRO A 285 -19.31 -1.92 -7.81
C PRO A 285 -18.39 -1.02 -6.98
N GLY A 286 -17.21 -1.50 -6.59
CA GLY A 286 -16.41 -0.83 -5.56
C GLY A 286 -17.10 -0.89 -4.20
N HIS A 287 -16.51 -0.22 -3.22
CA HIS A 287 -17.15 0.02 -1.94
C HIS A 287 -16.57 1.25 -1.23
N PHE A 288 -17.30 1.76 -0.24
CA PHE A 288 -16.80 2.81 0.63
C PHE A 288 -15.96 2.20 1.75
N GLY A 289 -14.65 2.46 1.75
CA GLY A 289 -13.75 2.12 2.85
C GLY A 289 -14.01 3.04 4.04
N ASP A 290 -15.03 2.74 4.82
CA ASP A 290 -15.53 3.58 5.92
C ASP A 290 -14.59 3.71 7.13
N VAL A 291 -13.56 2.86 7.22
CA VAL A 291 -12.45 3.03 8.18
C VAL A 291 -11.49 4.13 7.73
N TRP A 292 -11.22 4.20 6.43
CA TRP A 292 -10.24 5.13 5.85
C TRP A 292 -10.86 6.33 5.13
N HIS A 293 -12.20 6.38 5.09
CA HIS A 293 -13.02 7.48 4.61
C HIS A 293 -12.85 7.84 3.13
N TYR A 294 -12.55 6.85 2.27
CA TYR A 294 -12.52 7.05 0.82
C TYR A 294 -13.17 5.88 0.07
N TRP A 295 -13.61 6.15 -1.17
CA TRP A 295 -14.18 5.15 -2.06
C TRP A 295 -13.08 4.39 -2.81
N THR A 296 -13.22 3.07 -2.91
CA THR A 296 -12.41 2.22 -3.79
C THR A 296 -13.30 1.68 -4.90
N ASP A 297 -12.82 1.76 -6.15
CA ASP A 297 -13.49 1.15 -7.30
C ASP A 297 -13.23 -0.35 -7.42
N ASP A 298 -12.43 -0.91 -6.51
CA ASP A 298 -11.96 -2.30 -6.49
C ASP A 298 -11.33 -2.75 -7.83
N GLY A 299 -10.74 -1.80 -8.57
CA GLY A 299 -9.90 -2.06 -9.73
C GLY A 299 -8.63 -2.82 -9.36
N LEU A 300 -8.04 -2.50 -8.20
CA LEU A 300 -7.03 -3.32 -7.54
C LEU A 300 -7.73 -4.36 -6.63
N GLY A 301 -8.15 -5.46 -7.24
CA GLY A 301 -8.91 -6.52 -6.59
C GLY A 301 -8.09 -7.75 -6.22
N TYR A 302 -8.79 -8.83 -5.87
CA TYR A 302 -8.16 -10.08 -5.44
C TYR A 302 -7.21 -10.66 -6.49
N TYR A 303 -7.62 -10.67 -7.75
CA TYR A 303 -6.79 -11.15 -8.86
C TYR A 303 -5.54 -10.30 -9.04
N GLU A 304 -5.69 -8.98 -9.03
CA GLU A 304 -4.57 -8.07 -9.24
C GLU A 304 -3.53 -8.19 -8.11
N PHE A 305 -3.94 -8.36 -6.85
CA PHE A 305 -2.98 -8.61 -5.77
C PHE A 305 -2.25 -9.96 -5.88
N LEU A 306 -2.93 -11.02 -6.33
CA LEU A 306 -2.27 -12.31 -6.60
C LEU A 306 -1.26 -12.16 -7.74
N GLN A 307 -1.61 -11.43 -8.80
CA GLN A 307 -0.71 -11.11 -9.90
C GLN A 307 0.49 -10.27 -9.41
N LEU A 308 0.27 -9.30 -8.53
CA LEU A 308 1.32 -8.51 -7.91
C LEU A 308 2.28 -9.38 -7.10
N ALA A 309 1.76 -10.33 -6.32
CA ALA A 309 2.59 -11.24 -5.52
C ALA A 309 3.52 -12.07 -6.42
N GLU A 310 3.00 -12.62 -7.51
CA GLU A 310 3.76 -13.34 -8.54
C GLU A 310 4.80 -12.43 -9.21
N ASP A 311 4.41 -11.20 -9.54
CA ASP A 311 5.27 -10.22 -10.19
C ASP A 311 6.47 -9.79 -9.35
N LEU A 312 6.29 -9.74 -8.04
CA LEU A 312 7.32 -9.45 -7.05
C LEU A 312 8.13 -10.71 -6.65
N GLY A 313 7.70 -11.91 -7.04
CA GLY A 313 8.30 -13.16 -6.60
C GLY A 313 8.12 -13.42 -5.10
N THR A 314 6.98 -13.01 -4.55
CA THR A 314 6.62 -13.09 -3.13
C THR A 314 5.55 -14.14 -2.87
N GLU A 315 5.48 -14.66 -1.64
CA GLU A 315 4.38 -15.50 -1.21
C GLU A 315 3.15 -14.64 -0.83
N PRO A 316 1.97 -14.83 -1.44
CA PRO A 316 0.77 -14.12 -1.04
C PRO A 316 0.24 -14.62 0.30
N ILE A 317 -0.06 -13.69 1.22
CA ILE A 317 -0.82 -13.93 2.45
C ILE A 317 -2.21 -13.33 2.28
N TRP A 318 -3.19 -14.20 2.07
CA TRP A 318 -4.59 -13.79 1.86
C TRP A 318 -5.27 -13.50 3.19
N VAL A 319 -5.58 -12.23 3.44
CA VAL A 319 -6.35 -11.76 4.60
C VAL A 319 -7.81 -11.64 4.17
N PHE A 320 -8.73 -12.27 4.91
CA PHE A 320 -10.15 -12.25 4.59
C PHE A 320 -11.02 -11.96 5.81
N ASN A 321 -12.23 -11.45 5.55
CA ASN A 321 -13.19 -11.12 6.59
C ASN A 321 -13.75 -12.41 7.22
N ASN A 322 -13.61 -12.57 8.53
CA ASN A 322 -14.06 -13.75 9.28
C ASN A 322 -15.48 -13.58 9.88
N GLY A 323 -16.28 -12.66 9.31
CA GLY A 323 -17.59 -12.27 9.83
C GLY A 323 -17.53 -11.19 10.90
N VAL A 324 -16.41 -10.47 11.04
CA VAL A 324 -16.27 -9.35 11.98
C VAL A 324 -15.98 -8.05 11.23
N SER A 325 -16.51 -6.96 11.76
CA SER A 325 -16.13 -5.58 11.45
C SER A 325 -15.84 -4.82 12.76
N HIS A 326 -15.46 -3.54 12.67
CA HIS A 326 -15.26 -2.75 13.89
C HIS A 326 -16.52 -2.64 14.76
N ASN A 327 -17.71 -2.60 14.15
CA ASN A 327 -18.98 -2.41 14.85
C ASN A 327 -19.95 -3.60 14.81
N ASP A 328 -19.77 -4.56 13.89
CA ASP A 328 -20.66 -5.71 13.73
C ASP A 328 -19.91 -7.04 13.86
N GLU A 329 -20.63 -8.09 14.26
CA GLU A 329 -20.14 -9.46 14.25
C GLU A 329 -21.25 -10.44 13.84
N VAL A 330 -20.93 -11.37 12.94
CA VAL A 330 -21.80 -12.48 12.56
C VAL A 330 -21.69 -13.57 13.63
N ASP A 331 -22.84 -13.98 14.16
CA ASP A 331 -22.92 -15.10 15.09
C ASP A 331 -22.33 -16.37 14.45
N THR A 332 -21.54 -17.12 15.22
CA THR A 332 -20.93 -18.37 14.78
C THR A 332 -21.92 -19.38 14.22
N VAL A 333 -23.20 -19.36 14.63
CA VAL A 333 -24.22 -20.24 14.02
C VAL A 333 -24.56 -19.87 12.57
N ALA A 334 -24.32 -18.62 12.18
CA ALA A 334 -24.64 -18.05 10.87
C ALA A 334 -23.41 -17.83 9.97
N ILE A 335 -22.20 -18.20 10.41
CA ILE A 335 -20.95 -17.91 9.69
C ILE A 335 -20.71 -18.80 8.44
N ALA A 336 -21.50 -19.85 8.25
CA ALA A 336 -21.29 -20.83 7.18
C ALA A 336 -21.18 -20.24 5.76
N PRO A 337 -21.96 -19.22 5.35
CA PRO A 337 -21.79 -18.58 4.05
C PRO A 337 -20.43 -17.92 3.86
N PHE A 338 -19.86 -17.30 4.91
CA PHE A 338 -18.53 -16.69 4.85
C PHE A 338 -17.43 -17.76 4.72
N VAL A 339 -17.59 -18.89 5.42
CA VAL A 339 -16.65 -20.03 5.30
C VAL A 339 -16.63 -20.56 3.87
N LYS A 340 -17.81 -20.74 3.26
CA LYS A 340 -17.90 -21.13 1.85
C LYS A 340 -17.26 -20.07 0.94
N ASP A 341 -17.50 -18.80 1.23
CA ASP A 341 -16.97 -17.69 0.45
C ASP A 341 -15.45 -17.69 0.36
N VAL A 342 -14.79 -17.97 1.49
CA VAL A 342 -13.34 -18.08 1.57
C VAL A 342 -12.83 -19.34 0.88
N LEU A 343 -13.49 -20.50 1.03
CA LEU A 343 -13.09 -21.71 0.30
C LEU A 343 -13.14 -21.52 -1.21
N ASP A 344 -14.16 -20.79 -1.70
CA ASP A 344 -14.27 -20.42 -3.10
C ASP A 344 -13.13 -19.45 -3.53
N SER A 345 -12.70 -18.53 -2.66
CA SER A 345 -11.52 -17.66 -2.95
C SER A 345 -10.22 -18.47 -3.07
N ILE A 346 -10.05 -19.49 -2.23
CA ILE A 346 -8.89 -20.38 -2.30
C ILE A 346 -8.98 -21.28 -3.55
N GLU A 347 -10.18 -21.73 -3.93
CA GLU A 347 -10.39 -22.45 -5.20
C GLU A 347 -10.11 -21.54 -6.41
N PHE A 348 -10.48 -20.26 -6.35
CA PHE A 348 -10.10 -19.29 -7.39
C PHE A 348 -8.59 -19.20 -7.54
N ALA A 349 -7.85 -19.10 -6.45
CA ALA A 349 -6.39 -18.99 -6.50
C ALA A 349 -5.71 -20.32 -6.89
N ARG A 350 -6.12 -21.45 -6.30
CA ARG A 350 -5.39 -22.73 -6.36
C ARG A 350 -6.02 -23.80 -7.25
N GLY A 351 -7.30 -23.67 -7.58
CA GLY A 351 -8.06 -24.65 -8.34
C GLY A 351 -7.53 -24.82 -9.76
N SER A 352 -7.74 -26.00 -10.35
CA SER A 352 -7.45 -26.22 -11.77
C SER A 352 -8.31 -25.29 -12.63
N ALA A 353 -7.87 -24.95 -13.84
CA ALA A 353 -8.66 -24.16 -14.79
C ALA A 353 -10.04 -24.76 -15.15
N ASN A 354 -10.29 -26.04 -14.84
CA ASN A 354 -11.58 -26.71 -15.05
C ASN A 354 -12.50 -26.71 -13.82
N SER A 355 -12.04 -26.18 -12.68
CA SER A 355 -12.84 -26.09 -11.46
C SER A 355 -13.75 -24.86 -11.51
N THR A 356 -14.72 -24.77 -10.60
CA THR A 356 -15.73 -23.69 -10.61
C THR A 356 -15.04 -22.33 -10.61
N TRP A 357 -14.16 -22.09 -9.63
CA TRP A 357 -13.49 -20.81 -9.47
C TRP A 357 -12.14 -20.72 -10.20
N GLY A 358 -11.45 -21.83 -10.41
CA GLY A 358 -10.25 -21.86 -11.25
C GLY A 358 -10.55 -21.52 -12.71
N SER A 359 -11.75 -21.85 -13.22
CA SER A 359 -12.18 -21.44 -14.56
C SER A 359 -12.39 -19.94 -14.69
N VAL A 360 -12.85 -19.26 -13.62
CA VAL A 360 -12.96 -17.79 -13.60
C VAL A 360 -11.58 -17.15 -13.68
N ARG A 361 -10.61 -17.63 -12.88
CA ARG A 361 -9.21 -17.17 -12.94
C ARG A 361 -8.62 -17.39 -14.35
N ALA A 362 -8.84 -18.56 -14.93
CA ALA A 362 -8.38 -18.88 -16.29
C ALA A 362 -9.00 -17.95 -17.35
N ALA A 363 -10.30 -17.65 -17.25
CA ALA A 363 -10.99 -16.72 -18.15
C ALA A 363 -10.50 -15.27 -18.00
N MET A 364 -9.98 -14.90 -16.83
CA MET A 364 -9.30 -13.62 -16.59
C MET A 364 -7.88 -13.57 -17.15
N GLY A 365 -7.40 -14.64 -17.80
CA GLY A 365 -6.10 -14.69 -18.48
C GLY A 365 -5.01 -15.43 -17.73
N HIS A 366 -5.28 -16.01 -16.55
CA HIS A 366 -4.29 -16.73 -15.76
C HIS A 366 -4.74 -18.18 -15.46
N PRO A 367 -4.45 -19.14 -16.36
CA PRO A 367 -4.90 -20.52 -16.20
C PRO A 367 -4.15 -21.27 -15.09
N GLU A 368 -2.93 -20.86 -14.74
CA GLU A 368 -2.10 -21.54 -13.75
C GLU A 368 -2.50 -21.18 -12.31
N PRO A 369 -2.39 -22.09 -11.34
CA PRO A 369 -2.69 -21.77 -9.95
C PRO A 369 -1.67 -20.77 -9.34
N PHE A 370 -2.17 -19.82 -8.55
CA PHE A 370 -1.33 -18.99 -7.68
C PHE A 370 -0.87 -19.77 -6.44
N PRO A 371 0.35 -19.54 -5.93
CA PRO A 371 0.91 -20.29 -4.80
C PRO A 371 0.44 -19.76 -3.44
N VAL A 372 -0.87 -19.69 -3.20
CA VAL A 372 -1.41 -19.28 -1.89
C VAL A 372 -1.12 -20.34 -0.84
N LYS A 373 -0.12 -20.08 0.00
CA LYS A 373 0.32 -20.94 1.12
C LYS A 373 -0.13 -20.45 2.48
N TYR A 374 -0.48 -19.17 2.59
CA TYR A 374 -0.79 -18.51 3.86
C TYR A 374 -2.14 -17.83 3.80
N VAL A 375 -2.92 -17.99 4.87
CA VAL A 375 -4.17 -17.26 5.06
C VAL A 375 -4.26 -16.69 6.47
N ALA A 376 -4.77 -15.47 6.59
CA ALA A 376 -5.08 -14.83 7.86
C ALA A 376 -6.61 -14.75 8.05
N ILE A 377 -7.08 -15.27 9.18
CA ILE A 377 -8.51 -15.47 9.46
C ILE A 377 -9.07 -14.26 10.23
N GLY A 378 -9.21 -13.14 9.53
CA GLY A 378 -9.60 -11.84 10.10
C GLY A 378 -8.43 -10.86 10.25
N ASN A 379 -8.68 -9.79 10.99
CA ASN A 379 -7.69 -8.78 11.36
C ASN A 379 -8.04 -8.19 12.74
N GLU A 380 -7.09 -8.14 13.69
CA GLU A 380 -7.27 -7.56 15.05
C GLU A 380 -8.53 -8.00 15.85
N ASP A 381 -9.12 -9.14 15.49
CA ASP A 381 -10.45 -9.56 15.97
C ASP A 381 -10.44 -10.32 17.30
N CYS A 382 -9.28 -10.61 17.89
CA CYS A 382 -9.18 -11.60 18.98
C CYS A 382 -10.10 -11.31 20.18
N GLY A 383 -10.33 -10.03 20.49
CA GLY A 383 -11.20 -9.60 21.59
C GLY A 383 -12.71 -9.65 21.30
N LYS A 384 -13.10 -9.98 20.07
CA LYS A 384 -14.48 -9.95 19.59
C LYS A 384 -15.24 -11.19 20.04
N LYS A 385 -16.54 -11.02 20.32
CA LYS A 385 -17.34 -12.05 21.01
C LYS A 385 -17.39 -13.37 20.22
N PHE A 386 -17.56 -13.29 18.91
CA PHE A 386 -17.75 -14.45 18.04
C PHE A 386 -16.47 -14.89 17.32
N TYR A 387 -15.37 -14.13 17.42
CA TYR A 387 -14.11 -14.44 16.74
C TYR A 387 -13.67 -15.89 16.94
N ARG A 388 -13.56 -16.36 18.19
CA ARG A 388 -13.07 -17.72 18.47
C ARG A 388 -13.93 -18.80 17.81
N GLY A 389 -15.25 -18.64 17.86
CA GLY A 389 -16.18 -19.57 17.24
C GLY A 389 -16.07 -19.54 15.71
N ASN A 390 -16.00 -18.34 15.13
CA ASN A 390 -15.87 -18.13 13.69
C ASN A 390 -14.53 -18.70 13.20
N TYR A 391 -13.42 -18.35 13.85
CA TYR A 391 -12.07 -18.84 13.58
C TYR A 391 -12.05 -20.37 13.47
N LEU A 392 -12.63 -21.08 14.45
CA LEU A 392 -12.66 -22.55 14.42
C LEU A 392 -13.47 -23.12 13.25
N LYS A 393 -14.51 -22.42 12.77
CA LYS A 393 -15.26 -22.83 11.57
C LYS A 393 -14.40 -22.68 10.30
N PHE A 394 -13.70 -21.55 10.14
CA PHE A 394 -12.75 -21.36 9.04
C PHE A 394 -11.56 -22.34 9.12
N TYR A 395 -10.93 -22.44 10.28
CA TYR A 395 -9.78 -23.32 10.53
C TYR A 395 -10.08 -24.76 10.09
N ASN A 396 -11.20 -25.33 10.57
CA ASN A 396 -11.53 -26.72 10.28
C ASN A 396 -11.85 -26.93 8.80
N ALA A 397 -12.61 -26.01 8.19
CA ALA A 397 -12.98 -26.12 6.79
C ALA A 397 -11.78 -25.98 5.85
N ILE A 398 -10.90 -25.00 6.10
CA ILE A 398 -9.68 -24.78 5.32
C ILE A 398 -8.71 -25.94 5.52
N ARG A 399 -8.46 -26.37 6.76
CA ARG A 399 -7.56 -27.51 7.03
C ARG A 399 -8.03 -28.79 6.36
N GLN A 400 -9.35 -29.02 6.31
CA GLN A 400 -9.92 -30.19 5.65
C GLN A 400 -9.74 -30.14 4.12
N ALA A 401 -9.96 -28.98 3.50
CA ALA A 401 -9.88 -28.81 2.05
C ALA A 401 -8.45 -28.64 1.53
N TYR A 402 -7.60 -27.95 2.30
CA TYR A 402 -6.25 -27.52 1.93
C TYR A 402 -5.29 -27.73 3.11
N PRO A 403 -4.92 -28.99 3.43
CA PRO A 403 -4.17 -29.32 4.63
C PRO A 403 -2.77 -28.70 4.68
N ASP A 404 -2.23 -28.28 3.52
CA ASP A 404 -0.91 -27.66 3.36
C ASP A 404 -0.89 -26.14 3.60
N ILE A 405 -2.05 -25.47 3.63
CA ILE A 405 -2.13 -24.03 3.92
C ILE A 405 -1.77 -23.78 5.40
N GLN A 406 -0.95 -22.76 5.62
CA GLN A 406 -0.62 -22.26 6.94
C GLN A 406 -1.62 -21.18 7.36
N MET A 407 -2.21 -21.36 8.53
CA MET A 407 -3.29 -20.54 9.05
C MET A 407 -2.78 -19.63 10.17
N ILE A 408 -3.01 -18.33 9.98
CA ILE A 408 -2.60 -17.26 10.89
C ILE A 408 -3.82 -16.85 11.73
N SER A 409 -3.69 -16.93 13.06
CA SER A 409 -4.66 -16.37 14.01
C SER A 409 -4.33 -14.91 14.30
N ASN A 410 -5.33 -14.05 14.45
CA ASN A 410 -5.14 -12.66 14.87
C ASN A 410 -5.08 -12.48 16.40
N CYS A 411 -5.03 -13.57 17.16
CA CYS A 411 -4.77 -13.52 18.59
C CYS A 411 -3.27 -13.51 18.86
N ASP A 412 -2.80 -12.59 19.70
CA ASP A 412 -1.40 -12.55 20.14
C ASP A 412 -1.06 -13.76 21.04
N GLY A 413 -0.12 -14.59 20.57
CA GLY A 413 0.43 -15.75 21.26
C GLY A 413 1.80 -15.53 21.91
N SER A 414 2.30 -14.30 21.94
CA SER A 414 3.68 -13.95 22.37
C SER A 414 3.94 -14.18 23.85
N SER A 415 2.93 -13.93 24.68
CA SER A 415 3.02 -14.01 26.15
C SER A 415 2.17 -15.14 26.73
N THR A 416 1.02 -15.43 26.12
CA THR A 416 0.08 -16.47 26.54
C THR A 416 -0.16 -17.43 25.39
N PRO A 417 -0.06 -18.76 25.60
CA PRO A 417 -0.37 -19.73 24.55
C PRO A 417 -1.80 -19.55 24.03
N LEU A 418 -1.98 -19.71 22.72
CA LEU A 418 -3.32 -19.72 22.11
C LEU A 418 -4.15 -20.88 22.65
N ASP A 419 -5.45 -20.64 22.81
CA ASP A 419 -6.43 -21.62 23.27
C ASP A 419 -7.15 -22.36 22.12
N HIS A 420 -6.63 -22.21 20.91
CA HIS A 420 -7.12 -22.76 19.64
C HIS A 420 -5.93 -23.06 18.73
N PRO A 421 -6.09 -23.97 17.76
CA PRO A 421 -4.98 -24.35 16.88
C PRO A 421 -4.67 -23.23 15.87
N ALA A 422 -3.39 -23.04 15.56
CA ALA A 422 -2.90 -22.15 14.51
C ALA A 422 -1.49 -22.60 14.10
N ASP A 423 -1.03 -22.23 12.90
CA ASP A 423 0.37 -22.43 12.50
C ASP A 423 1.21 -21.20 12.85
N LEU A 424 0.60 -20.01 12.68
CA LEU A 424 1.16 -18.74 13.07
C LEU A 424 0.13 -17.91 13.85
N TYR A 425 0.63 -16.92 14.59
CA TYR A 425 -0.19 -15.92 15.24
C TYR A 425 0.30 -14.51 14.91
N ASP A 426 -0.64 -13.59 14.82
CA ASP A 426 -0.40 -12.20 14.50
C ASP A 426 0.04 -11.41 15.73
N PHE A 427 0.98 -10.48 15.53
CA PHE A 427 1.47 -9.56 16.55
C PHE A 427 1.59 -8.17 15.94
N HIS A 428 0.83 -7.22 16.48
CA HIS A 428 0.82 -5.83 16.03
C HIS A 428 1.44 -4.92 17.08
N VAL A 429 2.26 -3.96 16.64
CA VAL A 429 2.82 -2.93 17.54
C VAL A 429 2.99 -1.59 16.84
N TYR A 430 2.27 -0.59 17.35
CA TYR A 430 2.47 0.82 17.03
C TYR A 430 2.85 1.56 18.31
N ASN A 431 4.06 2.12 18.37
CA ASN A 431 4.53 2.76 19.60
C ASN A 431 5.51 3.91 19.37
N ASP A 432 5.85 4.67 20.40
CA ASP A 432 6.92 5.67 20.30
C ASP A 432 8.30 5.01 20.11
N SER A 433 9.29 5.79 19.67
CA SER A 433 10.62 5.28 19.34
C SER A 433 11.33 4.65 20.54
N LYS A 434 11.19 5.22 21.74
CA LYS A 434 11.81 4.69 22.95
C LYS A 434 11.18 3.36 23.33
N THR A 435 9.86 3.25 23.27
CA THR A 435 9.15 2.03 23.62
C THR A 435 9.50 0.91 22.63
N LEU A 436 9.42 1.18 21.32
CA LEU A 436 9.72 0.16 20.30
C LEU A 436 11.19 -0.30 20.36
N PHE A 437 12.14 0.62 20.58
CA PHE A 437 13.56 0.26 20.79
C PHE A 437 13.75 -0.71 21.97
N ASN A 438 13.00 -0.52 23.06
CA ASN A 438 13.07 -1.38 24.24
C ASN A 438 12.36 -2.73 24.05
N MET A 439 11.53 -2.88 23.02
CA MET A 439 10.85 -4.13 22.67
C MET A 439 11.73 -5.12 21.91
N LYS A 440 13.01 -4.83 21.68
CA LYS A 440 13.98 -5.77 21.07
C LYS A 440 14.13 -7.12 21.79
N SER A 441 13.65 -7.23 23.03
CA SER A 441 13.64 -8.48 23.80
C SER A 441 12.25 -9.10 23.96
N THR A 442 11.21 -8.61 23.25
CA THR A 442 9.82 -9.08 23.38
C THR A 442 9.71 -10.61 23.26
N PHE A 443 10.38 -11.20 22.27
CA PHE A 443 10.29 -12.63 21.99
C PHE A 443 11.33 -13.50 22.72
N ASP A 444 12.22 -12.90 23.53
CA ASP A 444 13.32 -13.64 24.17
C ASP A 444 12.80 -14.75 25.08
N ARG A 445 11.64 -14.55 25.72
CA ARG A 445 11.03 -15.50 26.68
C ARG A 445 9.78 -16.19 26.15
N THR A 446 9.35 -15.88 24.92
CA THR A 446 8.21 -16.53 24.28
C THR A 446 8.45 -18.04 24.16
N SER A 447 7.39 -18.83 24.28
CA SER A 447 7.52 -20.28 24.18
C SER A 447 8.04 -20.70 22.80
N ARG A 448 8.94 -21.70 22.78
CA ARG A 448 9.45 -22.32 21.54
C ARG A 448 8.58 -23.50 21.09
N SER A 449 7.46 -23.74 21.78
CA SER A 449 6.44 -24.71 21.43
C SER A 449 5.16 -24.01 21.00
N GLY A 450 4.54 -24.46 19.92
CA GLY A 450 3.27 -23.92 19.42
C GLY A 450 3.44 -23.11 18.12
N PRO A 451 2.45 -22.28 17.77
CA PRO A 451 2.49 -21.46 16.56
C PRO A 451 3.63 -20.45 16.59
N LYS A 452 4.13 -20.09 15.41
CA LYS A 452 5.18 -19.08 15.25
C LYS A 452 4.59 -17.66 15.17
N ALA A 453 5.35 -16.66 15.61
CA ALA A 453 4.95 -15.27 15.50
C ALA A 453 5.04 -14.78 14.04
N PHE A 454 4.03 -14.04 13.63
CA PHE A 454 4.04 -13.13 12.48
C PHE A 454 3.85 -11.72 13.04
N VAL A 455 4.92 -10.92 13.00
CA VAL A 455 4.84 -9.48 13.35
C VAL A 455 4.28 -8.74 12.14
N SER A 456 2.98 -8.87 11.90
CA SER A 456 2.41 -8.45 10.61
C SER A 456 2.28 -6.94 10.46
N GLU A 457 2.29 -6.21 11.58
CA GLU A 457 2.31 -4.77 11.62
C GLU A 457 3.25 -4.29 12.73
N TYR A 458 4.29 -3.55 12.35
CA TYR A 458 5.07 -2.76 13.29
C TYR A 458 5.41 -1.39 12.70
N ALA A 459 5.37 -0.36 13.55
CA ALA A 459 5.94 0.94 13.22
C ALA A 459 6.16 1.77 14.48
N VAL A 460 7.13 2.69 14.43
CA VAL A 460 7.05 3.87 15.28
C VAL A 460 5.92 4.75 14.75
N TRP A 461 5.08 5.27 15.64
CA TRP A 461 3.95 6.13 15.26
C TRP A 461 3.94 7.46 16.04
N ARG A 462 3.11 8.39 15.56
CA ARG A 462 2.91 9.76 16.03
C ARG A 462 4.16 10.63 15.96
N GLY A 463 4.43 11.43 16.99
CA GLY A 463 5.39 12.54 16.94
C GLY A 463 6.80 12.14 16.53
N ASP A 464 7.23 10.92 16.88
CA ASP A 464 8.59 10.44 16.58
C ASP A 464 8.77 10.01 15.12
N ALA A 465 7.69 9.57 14.47
CA ALA A 465 7.77 9.05 13.11
C ALA A 465 7.79 10.16 12.06
N GLY A 466 6.96 11.21 12.21
CA GLY A 466 6.87 12.29 11.22
C GLY A 466 6.65 11.73 9.80
N ARG A 467 7.39 12.24 8.80
CA ARG A 467 7.41 11.71 7.41
C ARG A 467 8.46 10.60 7.20
N GLY A 468 8.74 9.85 8.27
CA GLY A 468 9.93 9.03 8.43
C GLY A 468 11.06 9.83 9.04
N SER A 469 11.62 9.35 10.16
CA SER A 469 12.71 10.00 10.89
C SER A 469 13.82 8.99 11.19
N LEU A 470 15.07 9.47 11.26
CA LEU A 470 16.20 8.63 11.64
C LEU A 470 15.98 7.98 13.03
N LEU A 471 15.36 8.70 13.96
CA LEU A 471 15.05 8.19 15.30
C LEU A 471 14.09 6.99 15.24
N ALA A 472 13.02 7.11 14.46
CA ALA A 472 12.06 6.03 14.23
C ALA A 472 12.75 4.82 13.61
N SER A 473 13.52 5.04 12.54
CA SER A 473 14.22 3.95 11.84
C SER A 473 15.25 3.23 12.72
N LEU A 474 15.95 3.94 13.61
CA LEU A 474 16.88 3.31 14.58
C LEU A 474 16.14 2.47 15.64
N ALA A 475 14.98 2.94 16.12
CA ALA A 475 14.16 2.20 17.06
C ALA A 475 13.59 0.92 16.43
N GLU A 476 13.09 1.02 15.21
CA GLU A 476 12.60 -0.11 14.42
C GLU A 476 13.72 -1.10 14.12
N ALA A 477 14.89 -0.64 13.70
CA ALA A 477 16.05 -1.51 13.48
C ALA A 477 16.43 -2.27 14.75
N ALA A 478 16.43 -1.61 15.91
CA ALA A 478 16.68 -2.29 17.18
C ALA A 478 15.63 -3.38 17.49
N PHE A 479 14.35 -3.09 17.25
CA PHE A 479 13.28 -4.08 17.37
C PHE A 479 13.48 -5.26 16.41
N LEU A 480 13.81 -5.00 15.15
CA LEU A 480 14.07 -6.03 14.13
C LEU A 480 15.25 -6.94 14.48
N THR A 481 16.33 -6.42 15.09
CA THR A 481 17.41 -7.30 15.59
C THR A 481 16.93 -8.30 16.63
N GLY A 482 15.92 -7.92 17.43
CA GLY A 482 15.23 -8.81 18.35
C GLY A 482 14.45 -9.91 17.65
N LEU A 483 13.80 -9.58 16.52
CA LEU A 483 13.09 -10.55 15.69
C LEU A 483 14.06 -11.53 15.04
N GLU A 484 15.16 -11.04 14.44
CA GLU A 484 16.21 -11.89 13.85
C GLU A 484 16.83 -12.85 14.88
N LYS A 485 17.14 -12.35 16.08
CA LYS A 485 17.65 -13.17 17.20
C LYS A 485 16.69 -14.31 17.57
N ASN A 486 15.39 -14.05 17.49
CA ASN A 486 14.32 -14.98 17.82
C ASN A 486 13.67 -15.61 16.57
N SER A 487 14.39 -15.67 15.46
CA SER A 487 13.92 -16.22 14.18
C SER A 487 13.59 -17.72 14.21
N ASP A 488 13.93 -18.42 15.31
CA ASP A 488 13.42 -19.76 15.61
C ASP A 488 11.89 -19.79 15.78
N ILE A 489 11.33 -18.71 16.33
CA ILE A 489 9.90 -18.57 16.64
C ILE A 489 9.22 -17.40 15.92
N VAL A 490 9.95 -16.40 15.44
CA VAL A 490 9.42 -15.31 14.59
C VAL A 490 9.68 -15.66 13.13
N SER A 491 8.61 -15.83 12.34
CA SER A 491 8.72 -16.30 10.95
C SER A 491 8.59 -15.22 9.90
N MET A 492 7.92 -14.12 10.25
CA MET A 492 7.50 -13.08 9.31
C MET A 492 7.41 -11.76 10.05
N ALA A 493 7.75 -10.66 9.38
CA ALA A 493 7.63 -9.31 9.86
C ALA A 493 7.39 -8.34 8.70
N SER A 494 6.44 -7.42 8.86
CA SER A 494 6.15 -6.38 7.86
C SER A 494 5.89 -5.04 8.54
N TYR A 495 6.50 -3.99 7.98
CA TYR A 495 6.22 -2.61 8.37
C TYR A 495 4.84 -2.20 7.84
N ALA A 496 4.11 -1.38 8.59
CA ALA A 496 2.81 -0.88 8.19
C ALA A 496 2.62 0.60 8.59
N PRO A 497 2.01 1.45 7.73
CA PRO A 497 1.61 1.20 6.34
C PRO A 497 2.77 1.35 5.33
N LEU A 498 2.68 0.65 4.18
CA LEU A 498 3.75 0.63 3.16
C LEU A 498 3.90 1.96 2.39
N PHE A 499 2.80 2.52 1.89
CA PHE A 499 2.78 3.75 1.10
C PHE A 499 1.85 4.80 1.70
N VAL A 500 2.05 6.06 1.30
CA VAL A 500 1.13 7.18 1.51
C VAL A 500 1.07 8.03 0.24
N ASN A 501 -0.12 8.48 -0.12
CA ASN A 501 -0.28 9.63 -0.99
C ASN A 501 -0.21 10.90 -0.15
N ASP A 502 0.80 11.74 -0.38
CA ASP A 502 1.06 12.91 0.45
C ASP A 502 -0.08 13.94 0.52
N ASN A 503 -1.02 13.90 -0.42
CA ASN A 503 -2.16 14.82 -0.49
C ASN A 503 -3.31 14.43 0.44
N ASP A 504 -3.39 13.17 0.87
CA ASP A 504 -4.39 12.70 1.83
C ASP A 504 -3.83 11.61 2.72
N GLN A 505 -3.57 12.00 3.97
CA GLN A 505 -2.89 11.19 4.96
C GLN A 505 -3.87 10.85 6.07
N THR A 506 -4.53 9.71 5.95
CA THR A 506 -5.38 9.18 7.02
C THR A 506 -4.53 8.71 8.21
N LEU A 507 -3.34 8.15 7.93
CA LEU A 507 -2.31 7.81 8.91
C LEU A 507 -0.94 8.39 8.50
N VAL A 508 -0.38 9.24 9.36
CA VAL A 508 0.71 10.20 9.07
C VAL A 508 2.12 9.57 8.95
N HIS A 509 2.27 8.25 8.91
CA HIS A 509 3.59 7.60 8.92
C HIS A 509 3.76 6.60 7.78
N ALA A 510 4.26 7.08 6.65
CA ALA A 510 4.73 6.19 5.60
C ALA A 510 6.20 5.83 5.75
N ALA A 511 6.49 4.69 5.17
CA ALA A 511 7.70 3.95 5.39
C ALA A 511 8.96 4.55 4.72
N PHE A 512 8.93 5.75 4.12
CA PHE A 512 10.02 6.27 3.27
C PHE A 512 11.44 6.24 3.90
N HIS A 513 11.59 6.55 5.19
CA HIS A 513 12.89 6.42 5.90
C HIS A 513 13.07 5.06 6.59
N SER A 514 12.00 4.49 7.14
CA SER A 514 11.99 3.14 7.74
C SER A 514 12.35 2.05 6.73
N LEU A 515 12.02 2.24 5.44
CA LEU A 515 12.41 1.39 4.32
C LEU A 515 13.92 1.22 4.22
N HIS A 516 14.71 2.26 4.49
CA HIS A 516 16.17 2.13 4.41
C HIS A 516 16.72 1.16 5.46
N CYS A 517 16.16 1.19 6.68
CA CYS A 517 16.51 0.21 7.71
C CYS A 517 15.98 -1.19 7.37
N PHE A 518 14.77 -1.28 6.80
CA PHE A 518 14.23 -2.53 6.28
C PHE A 518 15.13 -3.12 5.19
N LEU A 519 15.54 -2.32 4.20
CA LEU A 519 16.53 -2.67 3.17
C LEU A 519 17.84 -3.15 3.78
N LEU A 520 18.38 -2.47 4.79
CA LEU A 520 19.62 -2.86 5.46
C LEU A 520 19.52 -4.20 6.20
N CYS A 521 18.32 -4.61 6.63
CA CYS A 521 18.08 -5.91 7.28
C CYS A 521 17.70 -6.99 6.25
N SER A 522 16.87 -6.67 5.25
CA SER A 522 16.39 -7.60 4.22
C SER A 522 17.44 -7.92 3.15
N CYS A 523 18.35 -7.00 2.85
CA CYS A 523 19.33 -7.13 1.77
C CYS A 523 20.70 -7.68 2.18
N ARG A 524 20.90 -8.21 3.40
CA ARG A 524 22.17 -8.86 3.76
C ARG A 524 22.22 -10.29 3.19
N PRO A 525 22.99 -10.58 2.13
CA PRO A 525 23.35 -11.96 1.84
C PRO A 525 24.30 -12.42 2.93
N ASN A 526 24.12 -13.67 3.41
CA ASN A 526 25.03 -14.43 4.28
C ASN A 526 26.43 -13.79 4.42
N ILE A 527 26.66 -13.05 5.52
CA ILE A 527 27.98 -12.52 5.84
C ILE A 527 28.83 -13.72 6.30
N VAL A 528 29.49 -14.36 5.33
CA VAL A 528 30.68 -15.16 5.60
C VAL A 528 31.82 -14.17 5.78
N VAL A 529 32.20 -13.90 7.02
CA VAL A 529 33.43 -13.15 7.33
C VAL A 529 34.62 -14.00 6.91
N ARG A 530 35.19 -13.76 5.73
CA ARG A 530 36.59 -14.09 5.43
C ARG A 530 37.36 -12.79 5.32
N GLY A 531 37.94 -12.38 6.43
CA GLY A 531 38.99 -11.38 6.44
C GLY A 531 40.34 -12.06 6.21
N GLU A 532 40.86 -12.00 4.99
CA GLU A 532 42.30 -12.00 4.77
C GLU A 532 42.76 -10.54 4.84
N ALA A 533 43.63 -10.25 5.79
CA ALA A 533 44.24 -8.94 5.96
C ALA A 533 45.50 -8.85 5.09
N THR A 534 45.60 -7.78 4.30
CA THR A 534 46.89 -7.21 3.85
C THR A 534 47.28 -6.08 4.78
#